data_AF-A0A383D013-F1
#
_entry.id   AF-A0A383D013-F1
#
_cell.length_a   1.000
_cell.length_b   1.000
_cell.length_c   1.000
_cell.angle_alpha   90.00
_cell.angle_beta   90.00
_cell.angle_gamma   90.00
#
_symmetry.space_group_name_H-M   'P 1'
#
loop_
_entity.id
_entity.type
_entity.pdbx_description
1 polymer ?
#
loop_
_entity_poly.entity_id
_entity_poly.type
_entity_poly.pdbx_seq_one_letter_code
_entity_poly.pdbx_strand_id
1 'polypeptide(L)'
;MDFSSNNYLPNSDRRISYLQEIVAGRTVAILAAGASIEELENRIYEIRNCDICYFGFNSFLQEKNILKRIDRHYSVYMDSCKINIPHTINDIIKYLDRDEENLFISSFYNDTFELMDSRFDLDQFLNKYDRKITLFSLSNEKTFPSRNQPLHFILSNSLLVLIQM
;
A
#
# COMPACT_ATOMS: atom_id res chain seq x y z
N MET A 1 -16.97 10.37 13.11
CA MET A 1 -15.54 10.27 13.48
C MET A 1 -14.92 11.61 13.12
N ASP A 2 -14.08 12.16 13.97
CA ASP A 2 -13.46 13.48 13.73
C ASP A 2 -12.02 13.24 13.29
N PHE A 3 -11.76 13.48 12.00
CA PHE A 3 -10.48 13.23 11.34
C PHE A 3 -9.69 14.53 11.11
N SER A 4 -10.09 15.64 11.76
CA SER A 4 -9.53 16.97 11.55
C SER A 4 -8.29 17.28 12.40
N SER A 5 -7.65 16.27 12.98
CA SER A 5 -6.41 16.43 13.74
C SER A 5 -5.29 16.81 12.76
N ASN A 6 -4.83 18.06 12.80
CA ASN A 6 -3.75 18.57 11.95
C ASN A 6 -2.37 17.92 12.23
N ASN A 7 -2.24 17.11 13.28
CA ASN A 7 -0.95 16.64 13.76
C ASN A 7 -0.63 15.19 13.39
N TYR A 8 -1.63 14.39 12.99
CA TYR A 8 -1.45 12.96 12.72
C TYR A 8 -2.40 12.51 11.60
N LEU A 9 -1.82 12.12 10.46
CA LEU A 9 -2.52 11.59 9.29
C LEU A 9 -3.80 12.36 8.90
N PRO A 10 -3.69 13.68 8.61
CA PRO A 10 -4.85 14.46 8.18
C PRO A 10 -5.49 13.85 6.92
N ASN A 11 -6.80 14.03 6.76
CA ASN A 11 -7.60 13.49 5.65
C ASN A 11 -7.64 11.95 5.54
N SER A 12 -7.33 11.22 6.63
CA SER A 12 -7.37 9.76 6.65
C SER A 12 -8.74 9.20 6.24
N ASP A 13 -9.83 9.86 6.60
CA ASP A 13 -11.18 9.51 6.21
C ASP A 13 -11.41 9.60 4.70
N ARG A 14 -10.96 10.69 4.09
CA ARG A 14 -11.05 10.87 2.65
C ARG A 14 -10.24 9.79 1.93
N ARG A 15 -9.05 9.46 2.44
CA ARG A 15 -8.16 8.43 1.88
C ARG A 15 -8.71 7.02 2.06
N ILE A 16 -9.32 6.71 3.22
CA ILE A 16 -10.04 5.45 3.45
C ILE A 16 -11.26 5.35 2.54
N SER A 17 -12.02 6.44 2.38
CA SER A 17 -13.16 6.48 1.45
C SER A 17 -12.69 6.25 0.01
N TYR A 18 -11.56 6.83 -0.37
CA TYR A 18 -10.94 6.60 -1.66
C TYR A 18 -10.45 5.15 -1.85
N LEU A 19 -9.92 4.49 -0.82
CA LEU A 19 -9.65 3.05 -0.86
C LEU A 19 -10.95 2.24 -1.08
N GLN A 20 -12.05 2.63 -0.41
CA GLN A 20 -13.36 1.99 -0.60
C GLN A 20 -13.88 2.20 -2.03
N GLU A 21 -13.66 3.36 -2.64
CA GLU A 21 -13.97 3.65 -4.04
C GLU A 21 -13.11 2.82 -5.00
N ILE A 22 -11.82 2.63 -4.71
CA ILE A 22 -10.97 1.72 -5.50
C ILE A 22 -11.48 0.30 -5.38
N VAL A 23 -11.78 -0.19 -4.18
CA VAL A 23 -12.24 -1.57 -4.01
C VAL A 23 -13.62 -1.76 -4.64
N ALA A 24 -14.57 -0.84 -4.43
CA ALA A 24 -15.91 -0.80 -5.06
C ALA A 24 -16.66 -2.16 -5.13
N GLY A 25 -16.47 -3.04 -4.15
CA GLY A 25 -17.08 -4.38 -4.14
C GLY A 25 -16.45 -5.40 -5.10
N ARG A 26 -15.33 -5.05 -5.76
CA ARG A 26 -14.54 -5.94 -6.60
C ARG A 26 -13.89 -7.05 -5.78
N THR A 27 -13.62 -8.18 -6.41
CA THR A 27 -12.80 -9.24 -5.81
C THR A 27 -11.40 -8.70 -5.56
N VAL A 28 -10.89 -8.86 -4.34
CA VAL A 28 -9.53 -8.42 -3.97
C VAL A 28 -8.57 -9.59 -4.10
N ALA A 29 -7.48 -9.40 -4.87
CA ALA A 29 -6.39 -10.36 -4.97
C ALA A 29 -5.09 -9.74 -4.46
N ILE A 30 -4.52 -10.31 -3.39
CA ILE A 30 -3.25 -9.86 -2.82
C ILE A 30 -2.13 -10.73 -3.39
N LEU A 31 -1.23 -10.13 -4.18
CA LEU A 31 -0.14 -10.84 -4.84
C LEU A 31 1.11 -10.84 -3.94
N ALA A 32 1.16 -11.81 -3.03
CA ALA A 32 2.34 -12.09 -2.22
C ALA A 32 3.27 -13.08 -2.93
N ALA A 33 4.59 -12.88 -2.83
CA ALA A 33 5.54 -13.84 -3.36
C ALA A 33 5.46 -15.18 -2.59
N GLY A 34 5.35 -16.30 -3.32
CA GLY A 34 5.25 -17.64 -2.75
C GLY A 34 4.74 -18.65 -3.79
N ALA A 35 4.63 -19.93 -3.41
CA ALA A 35 4.29 -21.01 -4.36
C ALA A 35 2.97 -20.79 -5.14
N SER A 36 1.98 -20.12 -4.54
CA SER A 36 0.71 -19.80 -5.22
C SER A 36 0.85 -18.86 -6.42
N ILE A 37 1.97 -18.12 -6.53
CA ILE A 37 2.19 -17.19 -7.62
C ILE A 37 2.48 -17.89 -8.95
N GLU A 38 3.08 -19.09 -8.90
CA GLU A 38 3.41 -19.88 -10.10
C GLU A 38 2.12 -20.36 -10.80
N GLU A 39 1.15 -20.86 -10.02
CA GLU A 39 -0.16 -21.25 -10.55
C GLU A 39 -0.90 -20.05 -11.16
N LEU A 40 -0.88 -18.90 -10.46
CA LEU A 40 -1.47 -17.67 -11.00
C LEU A 40 -0.80 -17.26 -12.31
N GLU A 41 0.54 -17.33 -12.38
CA GLU A 41 1.30 -16.99 -13.59
C GLU A 41 0.94 -17.90 -14.76
N ASN A 42 0.78 -19.21 -14.52
CA ASN A 42 0.41 -20.16 -15.57
C ASN A 42 -1.02 -19.94 -16.07
N ARG A 43 -1.93 -19.47 -15.22
CA ARG A 43 -3.37 -19.38 -15.50
C ARG A 43 -3.93 -17.96 -15.58
N ILE A 44 -3.07 -16.95 -15.58
CA ILE A 44 -3.46 -15.52 -15.52
C ILE A 44 -4.47 -15.13 -16.61
N TYR A 45 -4.40 -15.75 -17.80
CA TYR A 45 -5.31 -15.46 -18.91
C TYR A 45 -6.75 -15.89 -18.64
N GLU A 46 -6.99 -16.88 -17.76
CA GLU A 46 -8.35 -17.32 -17.39
C GLU A 46 -9.13 -16.21 -16.68
N ILE A 47 -8.43 -15.33 -15.96
CA ILE A 47 -9.04 -14.25 -15.17
C ILE A 47 -8.88 -12.87 -15.81
N ARG A 48 -8.39 -12.78 -17.07
CA ARG A 48 -8.14 -11.51 -17.77
C ARG A 48 -9.35 -10.55 -17.77
N ASN A 49 -10.53 -11.13 -17.97
CA ASN A 49 -11.79 -10.38 -18.09
C ASN A 49 -12.51 -10.20 -16.75
N CYS A 50 -11.98 -10.75 -15.65
CA CYS A 50 -12.52 -10.53 -14.33
C CYS A 50 -12.19 -9.11 -13.86
N ASP A 51 -13.12 -8.49 -13.15
CA ASP A 51 -12.89 -7.21 -12.49
C ASP A 51 -12.31 -7.45 -11.10
N ILE A 52 -10.98 -7.41 -11.01
CA ILE A 52 -10.21 -7.72 -9.81
C ILE A 52 -9.44 -6.49 -9.37
N CYS A 53 -9.52 -6.17 -8.08
CA CYS A 53 -8.68 -5.19 -7.42
C CYS A 53 -7.37 -5.85 -6.98
N TYR A 54 -6.30 -5.65 -7.74
CA TYR A 54 -4.99 -6.27 -7.44
C TYR A 54 -4.20 -5.44 -6.43
N PHE A 55 -3.74 -6.10 -5.38
CA PHE A 55 -2.86 -5.54 -4.36
C PHE A 55 -1.45 -6.10 -4.54
N GLY A 56 -0.48 -5.20 -4.72
CA GLY A 56 0.95 -5.53 -4.73
C GLY A 56 1.61 -5.23 -3.39
N PHE A 57 2.63 -6.01 -3.03
CA PHE A 57 3.40 -5.84 -1.79
C PHE A 57 4.91 -5.80 -2.05
N ASN A 58 5.61 -4.78 -1.53
CA ASN A 58 7.07 -4.60 -1.50
C ASN A 58 7.79 -4.58 -2.86
N SER A 59 7.11 -4.92 -3.96
CA SER A 59 7.72 -5.18 -5.26
C SER A 59 6.72 -5.02 -6.41
N PHE A 60 7.20 -4.51 -7.54
CA PHE A 60 6.46 -4.44 -8.81
C PHE A 60 6.71 -5.65 -9.72
N LEU A 61 7.38 -6.71 -9.24
CA LEU A 61 7.72 -7.87 -10.07
C LEU A 61 6.47 -8.58 -10.60
N GLN A 62 5.44 -8.79 -9.77
CA GLN A 62 4.22 -9.49 -10.19
C GLN A 62 3.41 -8.62 -11.17
N GLU A 63 3.38 -7.29 -10.99
CA GLU A 63 2.79 -6.41 -11.99
C GLU A 63 3.52 -6.53 -13.34
N LYS A 64 4.86 -6.40 -13.33
CA LYS A 64 5.69 -6.40 -14.54
C LYS A 64 5.68 -7.74 -15.28
N ASN A 65 5.65 -8.86 -14.56
CA ASN A 65 5.83 -10.21 -15.12
C ASN A 65 4.50 -10.97 -15.31
N ILE A 66 3.49 -10.70 -14.46
CA ILE A 66 2.23 -11.45 -14.46
C ILE A 66 1.09 -10.59 -14.96
N LEU A 67 0.77 -9.47 -14.27
CA LEU A 67 -0.41 -8.67 -14.61
C LEU A 67 -0.29 -8.00 -15.98
N LYS A 68 0.92 -7.59 -16.36
CA LYS A 68 1.19 -7.03 -17.70
C LYS A 68 0.79 -7.98 -18.84
N ARG A 69 0.81 -9.31 -18.62
CA ARG A 69 0.38 -10.30 -19.64
C ARG A 69 -1.11 -10.20 -19.96
N ILE A 70 -1.91 -9.67 -19.04
CA ILE A 70 -3.34 -9.44 -19.22
C ILE A 70 -3.70 -7.95 -19.28
N ASP A 71 -2.71 -7.08 -19.49
CA ASP A 71 -2.87 -5.62 -19.55
C ASP A 71 -3.52 -5.04 -18.29
N ARG A 72 -3.08 -5.52 -17.13
CA ARG A 72 -3.53 -5.07 -15.80
C ARG A 72 -2.39 -4.50 -14.99
N HIS A 73 -2.75 -3.61 -14.07
CA HIS A 73 -1.88 -2.98 -13.09
C HIS A 73 -2.40 -3.23 -11.68
N TYR A 74 -1.56 -2.99 -10.68
CA TYR A 74 -2.00 -2.91 -9.30
C TYR A 74 -3.01 -1.76 -9.13
N SER A 75 -4.12 -2.04 -8.47
CA SER A 75 -5.02 -1.01 -7.98
C SER A 75 -4.48 -0.42 -6.67
N VAL A 76 -3.82 -1.24 -5.86
CA VAL A 76 -3.21 -0.80 -4.59
C VAL A 76 -1.79 -1.36 -4.50
N TYR A 77 -0.83 -0.52 -4.13
CA TYR A 77 0.54 -0.93 -3.84
C TYR A 77 0.87 -0.63 -2.38
N MET A 78 1.42 -1.61 -1.67
CA MET A 78 1.85 -1.45 -0.29
C MET A 78 3.34 -1.73 -0.14
N ASP A 79 4.05 -0.79 0.47
CA ASP A 79 5.43 -0.97 0.90
C ASP A 79 5.68 -0.11 2.12
N SER A 80 6.35 -0.66 3.13
CA SER A 80 6.73 0.05 4.35
C SER A 80 8.13 -0.36 4.82
N CYS A 81 8.89 -1.05 3.97
CA CYS A 81 10.23 -1.48 4.30
C CYS A 81 11.22 -0.33 4.11
N LYS A 82 11.68 0.25 5.23
CA LYS A 82 12.70 1.31 5.28
C LYS A 82 13.87 1.11 4.31
N ILE A 83 14.37 -0.12 4.21
CA ILE A 83 15.52 -0.48 3.37
C ILE A 83 15.15 -0.51 1.88
N ASN A 84 13.89 -0.81 1.55
CA ASN A 84 13.45 -0.99 0.17
C ASN A 84 13.03 0.32 -0.51
N ILE A 85 12.39 1.22 0.24
CA ILE A 85 11.80 2.46 -0.28
C ILE A 85 12.78 3.29 -1.12
N PRO A 86 14.05 3.50 -0.74
CA PRO A 86 14.99 4.24 -1.59
C PRO A 86 15.23 3.61 -2.96
N HIS A 87 15.11 2.28 -3.06
CA HIS A 87 15.29 1.54 -4.31
C HIS A 87 14.02 1.51 -5.17
N THR A 88 12.84 1.63 -4.56
CA THR A 88 11.55 1.53 -5.24
C THR A 88 10.84 2.87 -5.45
N ILE A 89 11.32 3.97 -4.86
CA ILE A 89 10.62 5.26 -4.88
C ILE A 89 10.31 5.77 -6.30
N ASN A 90 11.20 5.56 -7.26
CA ASN A 90 10.97 5.98 -8.65
C ASN A 90 9.86 5.16 -9.32
N ASP A 91 9.75 3.88 -8.98
CA ASP A 91 8.65 3.02 -9.45
C ASP A 91 7.33 3.39 -8.74
N ILE A 92 7.38 3.77 -7.45
CA ILE A 92 6.23 4.30 -6.71
C ILE A 92 5.73 5.60 -7.34
N ILE A 93 6.62 6.54 -7.67
CA ILE A 93 6.28 7.80 -8.34
C ILE A 93 5.62 7.52 -9.69
N LYS A 94 6.22 6.65 -10.52
CA LYS A 94 5.62 6.24 -11.80
C LYS A 94 4.25 5.57 -11.65
N TYR A 95 4.08 4.78 -10.59
CA TYR A 95 2.80 4.17 -10.26
C TYR A 95 1.76 5.25 -9.92
N LEU A 96 2.09 6.19 -9.03
CA LEU A 96 1.20 7.27 -8.60
C LEU A 96 0.86 8.26 -9.72
N ASP A 97 1.78 8.51 -10.65
CA ASP A 97 1.61 9.40 -11.80
C ASP A 97 0.70 8.82 -12.90
N ARG A 98 0.25 7.57 -12.81
CA ARG A 98 -0.72 7.01 -13.77
C ARG A 98 -2.08 7.73 -13.65
N ASP A 99 -2.77 7.89 -14.78
CA ASP A 99 -4.14 8.44 -14.81
C ASP A 99 -5.20 7.49 -14.21
N GLU A 100 -4.81 6.26 -13.86
CA GLU A 100 -5.66 5.25 -13.25
C GLU A 100 -5.96 5.56 -11.77
N GLU A 101 -7.11 5.07 -11.30
CA GLU A 101 -7.49 5.02 -9.90
C GLU A 101 -6.57 4.04 -9.17
N ASN A 102 -5.66 4.58 -8.36
CA ASN A 102 -4.67 3.80 -7.64
C ASN A 102 -4.28 4.43 -6.30
N LEU A 103 -3.70 3.62 -5.42
CA LEU A 103 -3.37 4.02 -4.06
C LEU A 103 -2.08 3.36 -3.56
N PHE A 104 -1.16 4.18 -3.07
CA PHE A 104 -0.01 3.74 -2.32
C PHE A 104 -0.32 3.72 -0.82
N ILE A 105 -0.03 2.60 -0.16
CA ILE A 105 -0.18 2.43 1.28
C ILE A 105 1.19 2.23 1.93
N SER A 106 1.50 3.02 2.95
CA SER A 106 2.79 2.92 3.63
C SER A 106 2.69 3.26 5.12
N SER A 107 3.72 2.94 5.89
CA SER A 107 3.76 3.37 7.29
C SER A 107 4.24 4.81 7.44
N PHE A 108 3.85 5.45 8.54
CA PHE A 108 4.08 6.85 8.84
C PHE A 108 5.52 7.16 9.33
N TYR A 109 5.80 8.46 9.56
CA TYR A 109 7.11 9.13 9.73
C TYR A 109 8.28 8.40 10.42
N ASN A 110 9.47 8.93 10.14
CA ASN A 110 10.78 8.69 10.76
C ASN A 110 11.40 7.30 10.64
N ASP A 111 10.67 6.27 10.24
CA ASP A 111 11.28 4.97 9.96
C ASP A 111 11.23 4.62 8.46
N THR A 112 10.10 4.81 7.77
CA THR A 112 9.98 4.32 6.38
C THR A 112 10.82 5.11 5.37
N PHE A 113 10.81 6.43 5.45
CA PHE A 113 11.50 7.32 4.50
C PHE A 113 12.85 7.83 5.03
N GLU A 114 13.32 7.34 6.18
CA GLU A 114 14.53 7.85 6.85
C GLU A 114 15.80 7.63 6.01
N LEU A 115 15.87 6.55 5.23
CA LEU A 115 17.01 6.25 4.36
C LEU A 115 16.93 6.91 2.98
N MET A 116 15.95 7.79 2.77
CA MET A 116 15.85 8.54 1.52
C MET A 116 17.01 9.51 1.36
N ASP A 117 17.45 9.70 0.13
CA ASP A 117 18.52 10.66 -0.15
C ASP A 117 18.06 12.10 0.10
N SER A 118 19.02 13.01 0.30
CA SER A 118 18.76 14.41 0.67
C SER A 118 17.99 15.22 -0.38
N ARG A 119 17.80 14.70 -1.59
CA ARG A 119 17.02 15.34 -2.66
C ARG A 119 15.54 14.94 -2.61
N PHE A 120 15.18 13.93 -1.82
CA PHE A 120 13.79 13.52 -1.65
C PHE A 120 13.10 14.46 -0.67
N ASP A 121 12.17 15.26 -1.20
CA ASP A 121 11.29 16.12 -0.40
C ASP A 121 10.01 15.35 -0.06
N LEU A 122 9.94 14.87 1.19
CA LEU A 122 8.78 14.13 1.68
C LEU A 122 7.51 15.00 1.68
N ASP A 123 7.60 16.28 2.04
CA ASP A 123 6.43 17.16 2.09
C ASP A 123 5.91 17.41 0.69
N GLN A 124 6.79 17.64 -0.29
CA GLN A 124 6.39 17.75 -1.69
C GLN A 124 5.75 16.46 -2.21
N PHE A 125 6.32 15.30 -1.90
CA PHE A 125 5.78 14.00 -2.28
C PHE A 125 4.36 13.79 -1.71
N LEU A 126 4.18 14.03 -0.41
CA LEU A 126 2.88 13.87 0.26
C LEU A 126 1.84 14.86 -0.27
N ASN A 127 2.22 16.11 -0.52
CA ASN A 127 1.30 17.12 -1.05
C ASN A 127 0.91 16.83 -2.50
N LYS A 128 1.85 16.40 -3.35
CA LYS A 128 1.57 16.06 -4.76
C LYS A 128 0.58 14.90 -4.86
N TYR A 129 0.70 13.90 -3.98
CA TYR A 129 -0.07 12.66 -4.05
C TYR A 129 -1.06 12.49 -2.89
N ASP A 130 -1.52 13.59 -2.27
CA ASP A 130 -2.37 13.60 -1.06
C ASP A 130 -3.59 12.66 -1.15
N ARG A 131 -4.22 12.58 -2.33
CA ARG A 131 -5.37 11.69 -2.58
C ARG A 131 -4.96 10.23 -2.75
N LYS A 132 -3.79 9.96 -3.32
CA LYS A 132 -3.31 8.63 -3.72
C LYS A 132 -2.40 7.97 -2.70
N ILE A 133 -2.18 8.59 -1.54
CA ILE A 133 -1.36 8.03 -0.46
C ILE A 133 -2.23 7.84 0.78
N THR A 134 -2.21 6.63 1.33
CA THR A 134 -2.71 6.34 2.68
C THR A 134 -1.53 5.94 3.55
N LEU A 135 -1.41 6.56 4.71
CA LEU A 135 -0.37 6.21 5.68
C LEU A 135 -1.00 5.60 6.93
N PHE A 136 -0.25 4.79 7.66
CA PHE A 136 -0.68 4.19 8.93
C PHE A 136 0.44 4.24 9.98
N SER A 137 0.09 4.26 11.28
CA SER A 137 1.13 4.08 12.31
C SER A 137 1.56 2.63 12.39
N LEU A 138 2.87 2.45 12.57
CA LEU A 138 3.40 1.26 13.21
C LEU A 138 3.53 1.52 14.72
N SER A 139 3.18 0.52 15.52
CA SER A 139 3.36 0.52 16.98
C SER A 139 3.79 -0.86 17.44
N ASN A 140 4.74 -0.94 18.37
CA ASN A 140 5.06 -2.18 19.07
C ASN A 140 4.10 -2.45 20.25
N GLU A 141 3.36 -1.42 20.68
CA GLU A 141 2.39 -1.50 21.76
C GLU A 141 0.98 -1.75 21.21
N LYS A 142 0.16 -2.49 21.98
CA LYS A 142 -1.28 -2.67 21.69
C LYS A 142 -1.98 -1.32 21.83
N THR A 143 -2.10 -0.62 20.71
CA THR A 143 -2.88 0.60 20.58
C THR A 143 -4.21 0.27 19.91
N PHE A 144 -5.28 0.97 20.32
CA PHE A 144 -6.60 0.82 19.71
C PHE A 144 -6.84 1.98 18.74
N PRO A 145 -7.45 1.74 17.56
CA PRO A 145 -7.86 2.81 16.68
C PRO A 145 -8.70 3.86 17.43
N SER A 146 -8.36 5.13 17.23
CA SER A 146 -9.06 6.26 17.85
C SER A 146 -9.37 7.33 16.80
N ARG A 147 -10.14 8.36 17.18
CA ARG A 147 -10.47 9.47 16.28
C ARG A 147 -9.22 10.17 15.73
N ASN A 148 -8.21 10.35 16.58
CA ASN A 148 -6.96 11.02 16.22
C ASN A 148 -5.99 10.09 15.48
N GLN A 149 -6.30 8.80 15.45
CA GLN A 149 -5.35 7.73 15.16
C GLN A 149 -6.15 6.55 14.58
N PRO A 150 -6.71 6.69 13.37
CA PRO A 150 -7.70 5.74 12.86
C PRO A 150 -7.07 4.48 12.23
N LEU A 151 -5.80 4.54 11.82
CA LEU A 151 -5.09 3.45 11.13
C LEU A 151 -3.81 3.09 11.86
N HIS A 152 -3.85 1.95 12.57
CA HIS A 152 -2.76 1.42 13.39
C HIS A 152 -2.47 -0.01 13.03
N PHE A 153 -1.18 -0.30 12.85
CA PHE A 153 -0.66 -1.64 12.66
C PHE A 153 0.26 -1.96 13.82
N ILE A 154 0.02 -3.10 14.45
CA ILE A 154 0.89 -3.60 15.50
C ILE A 154 2.02 -4.36 14.83
N LEU A 155 3.25 -3.89 15.04
CA LEU A 155 4.45 -4.64 14.67
C LEU A 155 4.54 -5.84 15.60
N SER A 156 4.31 -7.01 15.06
CA SER A 156 4.56 -8.26 15.74
C SER A 156 5.03 -9.30 14.74
N ASN A 157 5.90 -10.20 15.18
CA ASN A 157 6.25 -11.35 14.37
C ASN A 157 5.02 -12.24 14.27
N SER A 158 4.62 -12.62 13.06
CA SER A 158 3.44 -13.46 12.81
C SER A 158 3.47 -14.75 13.64
N LEU A 159 4.66 -15.34 13.83
CA LEU A 159 4.87 -16.51 14.67
C LEU A 159 4.68 -16.17 16.16
N LEU A 160 5.13 -15.01 16.61
CA LEU A 160 4.95 -14.56 17.99
C LEU A 160 3.48 -14.29 18.32
N VAL A 161 2.70 -13.75 17.37
CA VAL A 161 1.25 -13.63 17.49
C VAL A 161 0.59 -15.01 17.58
N LEU A 162 1.02 -15.95 16.73
CA LEU A 162 0.45 -17.30 16.69
C LEU A 162 0.77 -18.15 17.94
N ILE A 163 1.96 -18.00 18.52
CA ILE A 163 2.37 -18.76 19.72
C ILE A 163 1.76 -18.17 21.01
N GLN A 164 1.30 -16.92 20.97
CA GLN A 164 0.63 -16.25 22.10
C GLN A 164 -0.89 -16.49 22.15
N MET A 165 -1.47 -17.18 21.17
CA MET A 165 -2.84 -17.72 21.21
C MET A 165 -2.85 -19.13 21.81
#